data_AF-A0A816KZZ9-F1
#
_entry.id   AF-A0A816KZZ9-F1
#
_cell.length_a   1.000
_cell.length_b   1.000
_cell.length_c   1.000
_cell.angle_alpha   90.00
_cell.angle_beta   90.00
_cell.angle_gamma   90.00
#
_symmetry.space_group_name_H-M   'P 1'
#
loop_
_entity.id
_entity.type
_entity.pdbx_description
1 polymer ?
#
loop_
_entity_poly.entity_id
_entity_poly.type
_entity_poly.pdbx_seq_one_letter_code
_entity_poly.pdbx_strand_id
1 'polypeptide(L)'
;MVLLKGLFTSKRQLFLLTIAVVSALTIAGATAGLVVGLRKSASNSATSESVCGSSHETYVINGSSILGKYSRAAVAVDSAECSRIGRVILEKNGTTMDAALAAAICDGVMNAHSMGIGGGCVITIYSKKNNTAYSIIGREKAPRAANSTMFVGRENMSVA
;
A
#
# COMPACT_ATOMS: atom_id res chain seq x y z
N MET A 1 -10.30 20.43 -60.96
CA MET A 1 -10.82 20.66 -59.60
C MET A 1 -12.35 20.83 -59.63
N VAL A 2 -13.03 19.88 -60.28
CA VAL A 2 -14.49 19.90 -60.53
C VAL A 2 -14.95 18.46 -60.37
N LEU A 3 -15.54 18.11 -59.22
CA LEU A 3 -16.47 16.97 -59.00
C LEU A 3 -16.68 16.67 -57.49
N LEU A 4 -16.97 17.69 -56.67
CA LEU A 4 -17.37 17.47 -55.26
C LEU A 4 -18.54 18.36 -54.83
N LYS A 5 -19.35 18.81 -55.78
CA LYS A 5 -20.61 19.53 -55.52
C LYS A 5 -21.75 18.75 -56.15
N GLY A 6 -22.18 17.66 -55.51
CA GLY A 6 -23.20 16.83 -56.15
C GLY A 6 -23.84 15.71 -55.36
N LEU A 7 -23.80 15.68 -54.02
CA LEU A 7 -24.53 14.64 -53.28
C LEU A 7 -24.89 15.05 -51.84
N PHE A 8 -25.58 16.17 -51.66
CA PHE A 8 -25.97 16.65 -50.31
C PHE A 8 -27.46 16.94 -50.22
N THR A 9 -28.28 15.89 -50.31
CA THR A 9 -29.74 15.98 -50.09
C THR A 9 -30.32 14.67 -49.54
N SER A 10 -29.99 14.29 -48.31
CA SER A 10 -30.86 13.45 -47.47
C SER A 10 -30.37 13.36 -46.02
N LYS A 11 -31.28 13.53 -45.04
CA LYS A 11 -31.03 13.29 -43.60
C LYS A 11 -30.41 11.92 -43.32
N ARG A 12 -30.61 10.93 -44.20
CA ARG A 12 -30.03 9.60 -44.12
C ARG A 12 -28.51 9.57 -44.36
N GLN A 13 -27.97 10.40 -45.25
CA GLN A 13 -26.51 10.44 -45.49
C GLN A 13 -25.76 11.11 -44.33
N LEU A 14 -26.35 12.15 -43.72
CA LEU A 14 -25.77 12.77 -42.53
C LEU A 14 -25.72 11.78 -41.36
N PHE A 15 -26.76 10.96 -41.19
CA PHE A 15 -26.81 9.93 -40.15
C PHE A 15 -25.76 8.82 -40.36
N LEU A 16 -25.56 8.39 -41.61
CA LEU A 16 -24.53 7.40 -41.95
C LEU A 16 -23.11 7.92 -41.73
N LEU A 17 -22.85 9.20 -42.05
CA LEU A 17 -21.56 9.84 -41.76
C LEU A 17 -21.32 9.97 -40.25
N THR A 18 -22.34 10.30 -39.45
CA THR A 18 -22.17 10.36 -37.99
C THR A 18 -21.86 9.00 -37.37
N ILE A 19 -22.49 7.92 -37.85
CA ILE A 19 -22.19 6.56 -37.37
C ILE A 19 -20.77 6.16 -37.74
N ALA A 20 -20.33 6.46 -38.97
CA ALA A 20 -18.97 6.14 -39.42
C ALA A 20 -17.88 6.89 -38.62
N VAL A 21 -18.13 8.15 -38.24
CA VAL A 21 -17.20 8.93 -37.43
C VAL A 21 -17.15 8.43 -35.98
N VAL A 22 -18.31 8.12 -35.38
CA VAL A 22 -18.37 7.62 -34.00
C VAL A 22 -17.75 6.22 -33.88
N SER A 23 -17.97 5.33 -34.86
CA SER A 23 -17.33 4.00 -34.85
C SER A 23 -15.81 4.08 -35.02
N ALA A 24 -15.32 5.00 -35.85
CA ALA A 24 -13.87 5.21 -35.99
C ALA A 24 -13.23 5.72 -34.68
N LEU A 25 -13.89 6.63 -33.95
CA LEU A 25 -13.38 7.15 -32.68
C LEU A 25 -13.37 6.10 -31.56
N THR A 26 -14.39 5.24 -31.47
CA THR A 26 -14.44 4.19 -30.44
C THR A 26 -13.40 3.10 -30.67
N ILE A 27 -13.13 2.73 -31.92
CA ILE A 27 -12.09 1.75 -32.28
C ILE A 27 -10.68 2.28 -31.96
N ALA A 28 -10.41 3.57 -32.22
CA ALA A 28 -9.13 4.20 -31.88
C ALA A 28 -8.91 4.29 -30.35
N GLY A 29 -9.96 4.60 -29.59
CA GLY A 29 -9.89 4.67 -28.12
C GLY A 29 -9.64 3.31 -27.46
N ALA A 30 -10.33 2.26 -27.92
CA ALA A 30 -10.20 0.91 -27.36
C ALA A 30 -8.83 0.28 -27.66
N THR A 31 -8.27 0.52 -28.85
CA THR A 31 -6.95 -0.01 -29.22
C THR A 31 -5.81 0.67 -28.46
N ALA A 32 -5.88 1.99 -28.23
CA ALA A 32 -4.92 2.69 -27.38
C ALA A 32 -5.00 2.24 -25.91
N GLY A 33 -6.22 2.05 -25.38
CA GLY A 33 -6.43 1.56 -24.01
C GLY A 33 -5.89 0.16 -23.76
N LEU A 34 -6.07 -0.76 -24.71
CA LEU A 34 -5.60 -2.15 -24.58
C LEU A 34 -4.08 -2.26 -24.65
N VAL A 35 -3.42 -1.48 -25.53
CA VAL A 35 -1.95 -1.49 -25.68
C VAL A 35 -1.23 -0.91 -24.45
N VAL A 36 -1.81 0.10 -23.81
CA VAL A 36 -1.27 0.66 -22.54
C VAL A 36 -1.59 -0.24 -21.35
N GLY A 37 -2.76 -0.89 -21.33
CA GLY A 37 -3.16 -1.82 -20.27
C GLY A 37 -2.29 -3.09 -20.19
N LEU A 38 -1.91 -3.66 -21.33
CA LEU A 38 -1.14 -4.92 -21.36
C LEU A 38 0.34 -4.75 -20.95
N ARG A 39 0.92 -3.55 -21.03
CA ARG A 39 2.29 -3.32 -20.53
C ARG A 39 2.41 -3.35 -19.01
N LYS A 40 1.31 -3.28 -18.25
CA LYS A 40 1.34 -3.27 -16.77
C LYS A 40 1.23 -4.65 -16.12
N SER A 41 0.96 -5.72 -16.88
CA SER A 41 0.86 -7.09 -16.34
C SER A 41 2.14 -7.95 -16.46
N ALA A 42 3.16 -7.54 -17.22
CA ALA A 42 4.33 -8.39 -17.48
C ALA A 42 5.55 -8.14 -16.57
N SER A 43 5.37 -7.59 -15.36
CA SER A 43 6.49 -7.43 -14.42
C SER A 43 6.12 -7.61 -12.94
N ASN A 44 5.31 -8.62 -12.63
CA ASN A 44 5.26 -9.21 -11.29
C ASN A 44 5.42 -10.72 -11.40
N SER A 45 6.60 -11.15 -11.83
CA SER A 45 7.06 -12.49 -11.48
C SER A 45 7.44 -12.43 -10.00
N ALA A 46 6.49 -12.85 -9.16
CA ALA A 46 6.73 -13.14 -7.77
C ALA A 46 7.75 -14.29 -7.71
N THR A 47 9.02 -13.96 -7.48
CA THR A 47 9.97 -14.91 -6.90
C THR A 47 9.72 -14.90 -5.40
N SER A 48 8.90 -15.86 -4.97
CA SER A 48 8.84 -16.30 -3.58
C SER A 48 10.16 -17.03 -3.28
N GLU A 49 11.14 -16.33 -2.71
CA GLU A 49 12.27 -16.98 -2.06
C GLU A 49 12.02 -17.02 -0.56
N SER A 50 11.60 -18.20 -0.09
CA SER A 50 11.69 -18.60 1.30
C SER A 50 13.15 -18.90 1.62
N VAL A 51 13.83 -18.04 2.38
CA VAL A 51 15.13 -18.40 2.97
C VAL A 51 15.12 -18.00 4.44
N CYS A 52 14.72 -18.95 5.28
CA CYS A 52 15.25 -19.04 6.64
C CYS A 52 16.67 -19.59 6.51
N GLY A 53 17.66 -18.70 6.50
CA GLY A 53 19.07 -19.06 6.42
C GLY A 53 19.93 -17.96 7.02
N SER A 54 20.54 -18.26 8.17
CA SER A 54 21.60 -17.44 8.75
C SER A 54 22.83 -17.56 7.86
N SER A 55 23.04 -16.58 7.00
CA SER A 55 24.36 -16.19 6.53
C SER A 55 24.49 -14.70 6.75
N HIS A 56 25.57 -14.29 7.42
CA HIS A 56 26.07 -12.92 7.39
C HIS A 56 26.51 -12.63 5.95
N GLU A 57 25.55 -12.50 5.04
CA GLU A 57 25.78 -11.88 3.76
C GLU A 57 25.65 -10.39 4.02
N THR A 58 26.77 -9.70 3.99
CA THR A 58 26.83 -8.24 4.05
C THR A 58 26.08 -7.73 2.82
N TYR A 59 24.76 -7.63 2.92
CA TYR A 59 23.95 -6.99 1.90
C TYR A 59 24.40 -5.53 1.92
N VAL A 60 25.27 -5.18 0.97
CA VAL A 60 25.62 -3.80 0.68
C VAL A 60 24.35 -3.18 0.10
N ILE A 61 23.48 -2.67 1.00
CA ILE A 61 22.58 -1.61 0.62
C ILE A 61 23.56 -0.50 0.18
N ASN A 62 23.60 -0.16 -1.10
CA ASN A 62 24.30 1.01 -1.65
C ASN A 62 23.66 2.33 -1.14
N GLY A 63 23.43 2.40 0.17
CA GLY A 63 22.58 3.34 0.88
C GLY A 63 22.41 2.99 2.37
N SER A 64 23.15 2.00 2.91
CA SER A 64 23.27 1.78 4.36
C SER A 64 23.99 2.99 4.95
N SER A 65 23.21 3.93 5.43
CA SER A 65 23.73 5.11 6.08
C SER A 65 24.10 4.68 7.51
N ILE A 66 25.39 4.69 7.85
CA ILE A 66 25.88 4.39 9.21
C ILE A 66 25.16 5.21 10.29
N LEU A 67 24.71 6.42 9.91
CA LEU A 67 23.92 7.32 10.77
C LEU A 67 22.40 7.22 10.56
N GLY A 68 21.94 6.37 9.65
CA GLY A 68 20.54 6.34 9.22
C GLY A 68 20.08 7.63 8.51
N LYS A 69 20.96 8.34 7.80
CA LYS A 69 20.59 9.53 7.02
C LYS A 69 19.94 9.13 5.70
N TYR A 70 18.70 9.57 5.51
CA TYR A 70 17.92 9.40 4.28
C TYR A 70 17.52 10.77 3.72
N SER A 71 17.50 10.90 2.39
CA SER A 71 17.26 12.19 1.72
C SER A 71 15.80 12.65 1.71
N ARG A 72 14.84 11.73 1.90
CA ARG A 72 13.40 12.01 1.77
C ARG A 72 12.57 11.53 2.95
N ALA A 73 12.69 10.25 3.31
CA ALA A 73 11.92 9.63 4.38
C ALA A 73 12.66 8.40 4.91
N ALA A 74 12.26 7.95 6.10
CA ALA A 74 12.83 6.80 6.78
C ALA A 74 11.72 5.96 7.42
N VAL A 75 11.91 4.64 7.48
CA VAL A 75 11.07 3.69 8.22
C VAL A 75 11.99 2.77 9.01
N ALA A 76 11.81 2.73 10.32
CA ALA A 76 12.57 1.89 11.24
C ALA A 76 11.60 0.99 12.01
N VAL A 77 11.80 -0.32 11.89
CA VAL A 77 11.08 -1.38 12.60
C VAL A 77 12.04 -2.55 12.87
N ASP A 78 11.60 -3.54 13.64
CA ASP A 78 12.47 -4.60 14.17
C ASP A 78 12.92 -5.59 13.08
N SER A 79 12.15 -5.71 11.99
CA SER A 79 12.48 -6.54 10.82
C SER A 79 12.92 -5.70 9.63
N ALA A 80 14.08 -6.04 9.05
CA ALA A 80 14.59 -5.40 7.85
C ALA A 80 13.60 -5.47 6.67
N GLU A 81 12.89 -6.60 6.53
CA GLU A 81 11.90 -6.79 5.46
C GLU A 81 10.66 -5.90 5.67
N CYS A 82 10.23 -5.73 6.92
CA CYS A 82 9.09 -4.86 7.23
C CYS A 82 9.44 -3.37 7.05
N SER A 83 10.68 -2.97 7.36
CA SER A 83 11.22 -1.65 6.99
C SER A 83 11.19 -1.44 5.47
N ARG A 84 11.54 -2.46 4.68
CA ARG A 84 11.48 -2.42 3.21
C ARG A 84 10.05 -2.25 2.71
N ILE A 85 9.08 -2.96 3.29
CA ILE A 85 7.66 -2.82 2.95
C ILE A 85 7.17 -1.40 3.24
N GLY A 86 7.47 -0.84 4.42
CA GLY A 86 7.12 0.54 4.75
C GLY A 86 7.73 1.55 3.76
N ARG A 87 9.00 1.36 3.36
CA ARG A 87 9.63 2.17 2.32
C ARG A 87 8.88 2.10 0.99
N VAL A 88 8.47 0.90 0.54
CA VAL A 88 7.72 0.72 -0.71
C VAL A 88 6.39 1.47 -0.68
N ILE A 89 5.71 1.52 0.47
CA ILE A 89 4.48 2.31 0.62
C ILE A 89 4.74 3.81 0.50
N LEU A 90 5.82 4.32 1.10
CA LEU A 90 6.22 5.72 0.92
C LEU A 90 6.59 6.03 -0.54
N GLU A 91 7.27 5.12 -1.23
CA GLU A 91 7.62 5.26 -2.66
C GLU A 91 6.39 5.26 -3.57
N LYS A 92 5.32 4.58 -3.16
CA LYS A 92 4.00 4.59 -3.82
C LYS A 92 3.16 5.81 -3.45
N ASN A 93 3.78 6.85 -2.88
CA ASN A 93 3.12 8.08 -2.46
C ASN A 93 2.04 7.86 -1.38
N GLY A 94 2.20 6.81 -0.56
CA GLY A 94 1.40 6.59 0.64
C GLY A 94 1.75 7.58 1.74
N THR A 95 0.84 7.76 2.70
CA THR A 95 1.09 8.62 3.86
C THR A 95 2.08 7.97 4.83
N THR A 96 2.64 8.76 5.75
CA THR A 96 3.48 8.22 6.83
C THR A 96 2.73 7.19 7.68
N MET A 97 1.41 7.36 7.82
CA MET A 97 0.55 6.41 8.53
C MET A 97 0.32 5.12 7.73
N ASP A 98 0.14 5.18 6.41
CA ASP A 98 0.01 3.98 5.58
C ASP A 98 1.28 3.13 5.64
N ALA A 99 2.44 3.78 5.59
CA ALA A 99 3.73 3.12 5.71
C ALA A 99 3.94 2.48 7.09
N ALA A 100 3.58 3.20 8.16
CA ALA A 100 3.63 2.68 9.53
C ALA A 100 2.70 1.48 9.73
N LEU A 101 1.47 1.54 9.19
CA LEU A 101 0.50 0.44 9.30
C LEU A 101 0.96 -0.80 8.52
N ALA A 102 1.45 -0.63 7.29
CA ALA A 102 1.97 -1.74 6.50
C ALA A 102 3.18 -2.41 7.16
N ALA A 103 4.08 -1.60 7.73
CA ALA A 103 5.23 -2.12 8.47
C ALA A 103 4.79 -2.83 9.76
N ALA A 104 3.85 -2.27 10.53
CA ALA A 104 3.34 -2.87 11.76
C ALA A 104 2.60 -4.20 11.51
N ILE A 105 1.82 -4.31 10.42
CA ILE A 105 1.19 -5.57 10.03
C ILE A 105 2.24 -6.62 9.67
N CYS A 106 3.30 -6.23 8.95
CA CYS A 106 4.41 -7.12 8.66
C CYS A 106 5.13 -7.58 9.94
N ASP A 107 5.46 -6.65 10.84
CA ASP A 107 6.10 -6.98 12.11
C ASP A 107 5.21 -7.86 12.99
N GLY A 108 3.87 -7.71 12.92
CA GLY A 108 2.95 -8.63 13.60
C GLY A 108 3.03 -10.08 13.11
N VAL A 109 3.53 -10.31 11.88
CA VAL A 109 3.78 -11.65 11.35
C VAL A 109 5.22 -12.09 11.66
N MET A 110 6.20 -11.21 11.46
CA MET A 110 7.62 -11.53 11.65
C MET A 110 7.99 -11.68 13.13
N ASN A 111 7.37 -10.88 13.99
CA ASN A 111 7.59 -10.79 15.43
C ASN A 111 6.27 -11.05 16.20
N ALA A 112 5.58 -12.13 15.83
CA ALA A 112 4.26 -12.48 16.38
C ALA A 112 4.22 -12.69 17.91
N HIS A 113 5.37 -12.95 18.54
CA HIS A 113 5.49 -13.06 19.99
C HIS A 113 5.47 -11.70 20.70
N SER A 114 5.71 -10.61 19.97
CA SER A 114 5.89 -9.24 20.51
C SER A 114 4.65 -8.38 20.24
N MET A 115 4.17 -8.40 19.00
CA MET A 115 3.02 -7.59 18.58
C MET A 115 2.12 -8.34 17.60
N GLY A 116 0.89 -7.87 17.44
CA GLY A 116 -0.06 -8.43 16.48
C GLY A 116 -1.47 -7.86 16.63
N ILE A 117 -2.37 -8.35 15.78
CA ILE A 117 -3.77 -7.88 15.72
C ILE A 117 -4.59 -8.20 16.98
N GLY A 118 -4.13 -9.16 17.80
CA GLY A 118 -4.80 -9.58 19.03
C GLY A 118 -4.45 -8.73 20.26
N GLY A 119 -3.48 -7.82 20.15
CA GLY A 119 -3.09 -6.91 21.22
C GLY A 119 -3.71 -5.52 21.05
N GLY A 120 -3.06 -4.54 21.66
CA GLY A 120 -3.38 -3.12 21.54
C GLY A 120 -2.24 -2.31 20.95
N CYS A 121 -2.50 -1.03 20.68
CA CYS A 121 -1.50 -0.11 20.18
C CYS A 121 -1.64 1.29 20.80
N VAL A 122 -0.54 2.03 20.81
CA VAL A 122 -0.53 3.47 21.06
C VAL A 122 0.25 4.11 19.92
N ILE A 123 -0.40 5.01 19.19
CA ILE A 123 0.19 5.63 18.00
C ILE A 123 0.22 7.14 18.19
N THR A 124 1.42 7.72 18.11
CA THR A 124 1.62 9.17 18.17
C THR A 124 1.91 9.71 16.79
N ILE A 125 1.17 10.74 16.39
CA ILE A 125 1.20 11.28 15.04
C ILE A 125 1.42 12.77 15.13
N TYR A 126 2.43 13.25 14.41
CA TYR A 126 2.69 14.67 14.26
C TYR A 126 2.28 15.12 12.85
N SER A 127 1.31 16.03 12.78
CA SER A 127 0.90 16.68 11.54
C SER A 127 1.62 18.00 11.38
N LYS A 128 2.65 18.03 10.53
CA LYS A 128 3.37 19.27 10.19
C LYS A 128 2.45 20.32 9.57
N LYS A 129 1.44 19.90 8.80
CA LYS A 129 0.47 20.80 8.15
C LYS A 129 -0.31 21.63 9.16
N ASN A 130 -0.70 21.02 10.27
CA ASN A 130 -1.50 21.65 11.31
C ASN A 130 -0.64 22.11 12.51
N ASN A 131 0.64 21.75 12.51
CA ASN A 131 1.58 21.92 13.63
C ASN A 131 1.03 21.33 14.95
N THR A 132 0.38 20.18 14.87
CA THR A 132 -0.24 19.50 16.01
C THR A 132 0.23 18.06 16.13
N ALA A 133 0.34 17.58 17.36
CA ALA A 133 0.52 16.18 17.67
C ALA A 133 -0.78 15.62 18.27
N TYR A 134 -1.12 14.40 17.90
CA TYR A 134 -2.24 13.66 18.49
C TYR A 134 -1.85 12.21 18.70
N SER A 135 -2.51 11.56 19.66
CA SER A 135 -2.27 10.16 20.00
C SER A 135 -3.56 9.35 19.85
N ILE A 136 -3.42 8.15 19.31
CA ILE A 136 -4.49 7.15 19.23
C ILE A 136 -4.16 6.08 20.27
N ILE A 137 -5.02 5.94 21.27
CA ILE A 137 -4.89 4.91 22.31
C ILE A 137 -5.86 3.79 21.98
N GLY A 138 -5.35 2.73 21.34
CA GLY A 138 -6.06 1.48 21.06
C GLY A 138 -5.61 0.37 22.01
N ARG A 139 -5.47 0.67 23.30
CA ARG A 139 -5.12 -0.34 24.32
C ARG A 139 -6.32 -1.24 24.59
N GLU A 140 -6.00 -2.47 24.95
CA GLU A 140 -6.94 -3.51 25.33
C GLU A 140 -7.79 -3.06 26.52
N LYS A 141 -9.01 -3.56 26.57
CA LYS A 141 -9.92 -3.31 27.69
C LYS A 141 -10.32 -4.63 28.32
N ALA A 142 -10.37 -4.65 29.64
CA ALA A 142 -10.92 -5.78 30.38
C ALA A 142 -12.33 -6.10 29.86
N PRO A 143 -12.64 -7.39 29.60
CA PRO A 143 -13.95 -7.78 29.10
C PRO A 143 -15.03 -7.49 30.14
N ARG A 144 -16.30 -7.38 29.70
CA ARG A 144 -17.43 -7.02 30.58
C ARG A 144 -17.61 -7.95 31.80
N ALA A 145 -17.22 -9.21 31.68
CA ALA A 145 -17.32 -10.18 32.76
C ALA A 145 -16.12 -10.17 33.73
N ALA A 146 -15.09 -9.35 33.47
CA ALA A 146 -13.94 -9.23 34.37
C ALA A 146 -14.35 -8.57 35.70
N ASN A 147 -13.77 -9.06 36.78
CA ASN A 147 -13.91 -8.48 38.11
C ASN A 147 -12.53 -8.43 38.82
N SER A 148 -12.44 -7.69 39.93
CA SER A 148 -11.18 -7.50 40.65
C SER A 148 -10.63 -8.78 41.31
N THR A 149 -11.46 -9.80 41.49
CA THR A 149 -11.07 -11.05 42.16
C THR A 149 -10.82 -12.21 41.20
N MET A 150 -10.84 -11.99 39.88
CA MET A 150 -10.86 -13.06 38.88
C MET A 150 -9.64 -13.99 38.93
N PHE A 151 -8.50 -13.50 39.41
CA PHE A 151 -7.25 -14.26 39.58
C PHE A 151 -6.87 -14.56 41.04
N VAL A 152 -7.70 -14.20 42.02
CA VAL A 152 -7.42 -14.52 43.43
C VAL A 152 -7.44 -16.05 43.61
N GLY A 153 -6.37 -16.60 44.20
CA GLY A 153 -6.18 -18.06 44.35
C GLY A 153 -5.90 -18.80 43.03
N ARG A 154 -5.70 -18.07 41.93
CA ARG A 154 -5.43 -18.59 40.58
C ARG A 154 -4.29 -17.82 39.92
N GLU A 155 -3.21 -17.66 40.68
CA GLU A 155 -2.03 -16.85 40.33
C GLU A 155 -1.36 -17.34 39.03
N ASN A 156 -1.35 -18.66 38.80
CA ASN A 156 -0.82 -19.26 37.57
C ASN A 156 -1.60 -18.88 36.29
N MET A 157 -2.78 -18.26 36.42
CA MET A 157 -3.57 -17.75 35.29
C MET A 157 -3.50 -16.23 35.16
N SER A 158 -2.82 -15.55 36.08
CA SER A 158 -2.57 -14.11 35.96
C SER A 158 -1.42 -13.86 34.98
N VAL A 159 -1.61 -12.91 34.07
CA VAL A 159 -0.55 -12.38 33.22
C VAL A 159 -0.25 -10.98 33.74
N ALA A 160 0.97 -10.77 34.24
CA ALA A 160 1.43 -9.50 34.79
C ALA A 160 1.93 -8.56 33.68
#